data_AF-A0A2H6N1V3-F1
#
_entry.id   AF-A0A2H6N1V3-F1
#
_cell.length_a   1.000
_cell.length_b   1.000
_cell.length_c   1.000
_cell.angle_alpha   90.00
_cell.angle_beta   90.00
_cell.angle_gamma   90.00
#
_symmetry.space_group_name_H-M   'P 1'
#
loop_
_entity.id
_entity.type
_entity.pdbx_description
1 polymer ?
#
loop_
_entity_poly.entity_id
_entity_poly.type
_entity_poly.pdbx_seq_one_letter_code
_entity_poly.pdbx_strand_id
1 'polypeptide(L)'
;TKGHTEVIVPHLTESYNSHRDPPEEEIPFCTIKSFPAATEHTIQWARDKFESAFSHKPSLFNKFWQTYPSAEEVLQRIKSGESLEGSFQVIKCLGRRPRNWSQCV
;
A
#
# COMPACT_ATOMS: atom_id res chain seq x y z
N THR A 1 -31.72 1.04 -1.34
CA THR A 1 -32.13 0.71 0.04
C THR A 1 -32.25 -0.80 0.17
N LYS A 2 -31.18 -1.49 0.60
CA LYS A 2 -31.18 -2.94 0.86
C LYS A 2 -30.81 -3.17 2.33
N GLY A 3 -31.37 -4.19 2.96
CA GLY A 3 -31.09 -4.56 4.35
C GLY A 3 -31.36 -6.05 4.58
N HIS A 4 -30.60 -6.65 5.50
CA HIS A 4 -30.68 -8.07 5.87
C HIS A 4 -30.61 -8.19 7.40
N THR A 5 -31.36 -9.14 7.97
CA THR A 5 -31.36 -9.46 9.40
C THR A 5 -31.33 -10.97 9.57
N GLU A 6 -30.43 -11.47 10.42
CA GLU A 6 -30.30 -12.90 10.72
C GLU A 6 -30.35 -13.12 12.24
N VAL A 7 -31.09 -14.14 12.69
CA VAL A 7 -31.26 -14.45 14.11
C VAL A 7 -30.39 -15.66 14.47
N ILE A 8 -29.55 -15.49 15.48
CA ILE A 8 -28.62 -16.53 15.95
C ILE A 8 -29.03 -16.96 17.36
N VAL A 9 -29.45 -18.22 17.51
CA VAL A 9 -29.86 -18.83 18.78
C VAL A 9 -28.94 -20.02 19.10
N PRO A 10 -28.27 -20.04 20.27
CA PRO A 10 -27.41 -21.15 20.67
C PRO A 10 -28.10 -22.51 20.60
N HIS A 11 -27.41 -23.49 20.02
CA HIS A 11 -27.89 -24.87 19.87
C HIS A 11 -29.17 -25.05 19.04
N LEU A 12 -29.63 -24.02 18.31
CA LEU A 12 -30.87 -24.07 17.53
C LEU A 12 -30.70 -23.59 16.09
N THR A 13 -30.03 -22.46 15.87
CA THR A 13 -29.76 -21.95 14.51
C THR A 13 -28.29 -22.13 14.15
N GLU A 14 -28.03 -22.00 12.86
CA GLU A 14 -26.66 -21.88 12.36
C GLU A 14 -26.01 -20.56 12.82
N SER A 15 -24.68 -20.52 12.72
CA SER A 15 -23.89 -19.32 12.98
C SER A 15 -23.83 -18.45 11.73
N TYR A 16 -23.54 -17.15 11.88
CA TYR A 16 -23.32 -16.25 10.75
C TYR A 16 -22.32 -16.80 9.72
N ASN A 17 -21.26 -17.46 10.21
CA ASN A 17 -20.20 -18.00 9.36
C ASN A 17 -20.53 -19.37 8.74
N SER A 18 -21.71 -19.93 8.99
CA SER A 18 -22.14 -21.19 8.38
C SER A 18 -22.39 -21.04 6.88
N HIS A 19 -22.72 -19.82 6.44
CA HIS A 19 -22.77 -19.43 5.05
C HIS A 19 -21.66 -18.44 4.74
N ARG A 20 -21.04 -18.57 3.57
CA ARG A 20 -20.06 -17.59 3.09
C ARG A 20 -20.75 -16.62 2.15
N ASP A 21 -20.67 -15.34 2.46
CA ASP A 21 -21.02 -14.30 1.52
C ASP A 21 -20.16 -14.43 0.25
N PRO A 22 -20.69 -14.04 -0.92
CA PRO A 22 -19.89 -13.95 -2.13
C PRO A 22 -18.65 -13.08 -1.86
N PRO A 23 -17.45 -13.52 -2.26
CA PRO A 23 -16.27 -12.66 -2.17
C PRO A 23 -16.48 -11.42 -3.04
N GLU A 24 -15.87 -10.30 -2.64
CA GLU A 24 -15.77 -9.13 -3.52
C GLU A 24 -15.01 -9.52 -4.79
N GLU A 25 -15.49 -9.04 -5.95
CA GLU A 25 -14.78 -9.24 -7.21
C GLU A 25 -13.54 -8.35 -7.25
N GLU A 26 -12.36 -8.97 -7.29
CA GLU A 26 -11.10 -8.27 -7.46
C GLU A 26 -10.83 -8.01 -8.95
N ILE A 27 -10.48 -6.76 -9.28
CA ILE A 27 -10.10 -6.39 -10.65
C ILE A 27 -8.70 -6.97 -10.95
N PRO A 28 -8.51 -7.72 -12.04
CA PRO A 28 -7.21 -8.28 -12.37
C PRO A 28 -6.13 -7.20 -12.51
N PHE A 29 -4.93 -7.47 -11.99
CA PHE A 29 -3.82 -6.51 -12.02
C PHE A 29 -3.45 -6.03 -13.43
N CYS A 30 -3.52 -6.91 -14.43
CA CYS A 30 -3.25 -6.55 -15.83
C CYS A 30 -4.27 -5.54 -16.37
N THR A 31 -5.53 -5.64 -15.95
CA THR A 31 -6.60 -4.71 -16.31
C THR A 31 -6.35 -3.34 -15.70
N ILE A 32 -5.97 -3.27 -14.43
CA ILE A 32 -5.65 -2.00 -13.74
C ILE A 32 -4.41 -1.34 -14.36
N LYS A 33 -3.37 -2.13 -14.64
CA LYS A 33 -2.05 -1.60 -15.02
C LYS A 33 -1.94 -1.26 -16.51
N SER A 34 -2.56 -2.04 -17.38
CA SER A 34 -2.28 -2.01 -18.82
C SER A 34 -3.52 -1.82 -19.69
N PHE A 35 -4.68 -2.34 -19.27
CA PHE A 35 -5.89 -2.40 -20.11
C PHE A 35 -7.16 -1.97 -19.37
N PRO A 36 -7.26 -0.73 -18.87
CA PRO A 36 -8.48 -0.25 -18.24
C PRO A 36 -9.58 -0.07 -19.29
N ALA A 37 -10.78 -0.63 -19.01
CA ALA A 37 -11.93 -0.61 -19.91
C ALA A 37 -13.19 -0.02 -19.26
N ALA A 38 -13.16 0.20 -17.94
CA ALA A 38 -14.25 0.77 -17.15
C ALA A 38 -13.70 1.81 -16.17
N THR A 39 -14.56 2.74 -15.73
CA THR A 39 -14.17 3.83 -14.83
C THR A 39 -13.63 3.30 -13.50
N GLU A 40 -14.21 2.21 -12.99
CA GLU A 40 -13.84 1.52 -11.75
C GLU A 40 -12.36 1.09 -11.77
N HIS A 41 -11.85 0.63 -12.92
CA HIS A 41 -10.44 0.24 -13.07
C HIS A 41 -9.52 1.45 -12.89
N THR A 42 -9.92 2.61 -13.41
CA THR A 42 -9.15 3.85 -13.28
C THR A 42 -9.22 4.42 -11.87
N ILE A 43 -10.36 4.25 -11.18
CA ILE A 43 -10.51 4.63 -9.76
C ILE A 43 -9.59 3.77 -8.90
N GLN A 44 -9.59 2.45 -9.11
CA GLN A 44 -8.69 1.55 -8.38
C GLN A 44 -7.23 1.90 -8.65
N TRP A 45 -6.85 2.12 -9.91
CA TRP A 45 -5.50 2.57 -10.26
C TRP A 45 -5.12 3.87 -9.54
N ALA A 46 -6.01 4.86 -9.50
CA ALA A 46 -5.75 6.15 -8.87
C ALA A 46 -5.58 5.99 -7.35
N ARG A 47 -6.42 5.17 -6.70
CA ARG A 47 -6.31 4.83 -5.29
C ARG A 47 -4.96 4.19 -4.98
N ASP A 48 -4.56 3.18 -5.74
CA ASP A 48 -3.27 2.48 -5.55
C ASP A 48 -2.08 3.43 -5.75
N LYS A 49 -2.16 4.33 -6.74
CA LYS A 49 -1.13 5.35 -6.96
C LYS A 49 -1.03 6.34 -5.81
N PHE A 50 -2.16 6.82 -5.32
CA PHE A 50 -2.23 7.73 -4.18
C PHE A 50 -1.64 7.07 -2.93
N GLU A 51 -2.09 5.87 -2.58
CA GLU A 51 -1.61 5.15 -1.41
C GLU A 51 -0.11 4.84 -1.52
N SER A 52 0.36 4.40 -2.69
CA SER A 52 1.78 4.19 -2.93
C SER A 52 2.60 5.46 -2.74
N ALA A 53 2.13 6.60 -3.26
CA ALA A 53 2.85 7.87 -3.24
C ALA A 53 2.89 8.50 -1.85
N PHE A 54 1.76 8.50 -1.13
CA PHE A 54 1.58 9.32 0.07
C PHE A 54 1.51 8.51 1.37
N SER A 55 1.34 7.19 1.30
CA SER A 55 1.35 6.31 2.48
C SER A 55 2.55 5.36 2.47
N HIS A 56 2.64 4.48 1.47
CA HIS A 56 3.64 3.40 1.47
C HIS A 56 5.08 3.91 1.38
N LYS A 57 5.39 4.80 0.42
CA LYS A 57 6.76 5.31 0.26
C LYS A 57 7.23 6.14 1.47
N PRO A 58 6.44 7.08 2.03
CA PRO A 58 6.80 7.76 3.28
C PRO A 58 6.94 6.80 4.47
N SER A 59 6.04 5.82 4.62
CA SER A 59 6.12 4.83 5.70
C SER A 59 7.40 3.99 5.61
N LEU A 60 7.75 3.53 4.40
CA LEU A 60 9.00 2.82 4.16
C LEU A 60 10.22 3.68 4.49
N PHE A 61 10.21 4.97 4.09
CA PHE A 61 11.29 5.90 4.42
C PHE A 61 11.47 6.06 5.94
N ASN A 62 10.37 6.22 6.68
CA ASN A 62 10.42 6.36 8.13
C ASN A 62 10.90 5.08 8.81
N LYS A 63 10.38 3.91 8.39
CA LYS A 63 10.81 2.61 8.91
C LYS A 63 12.30 2.37 8.70
N PHE A 64 12.81 2.71 7.52
CA PHE A 64 14.24 2.57 7.21
C PHE A 64 15.12 3.33 8.20
N TRP A 65 14.81 4.59 8.50
CA TRP A 65 15.59 5.40 9.43
C TRP A 65 15.34 5.07 10.91
N GLN A 66 14.23 4.40 11.23
CA GLN A 66 14.04 3.78 12.56
C GLN A 66 14.97 2.59 12.76
N THR A 67 15.21 1.80 11.71
CA THR A 67 16.13 0.65 11.74
C THR A 67 17.59 1.07 11.69
N TYR A 68 17.93 2.08 10.89
CA TYR A 68 19.30 2.53 10.67
C TYR A 68 19.46 4.01 11.03
N PRO A 69 19.64 4.37 12.30
CA PRO A 69 19.63 5.77 12.73
C PRO A 69 20.84 6.59 12.25
N SER A 70 21.96 5.96 11.88
CA SER A 70 23.16 6.64 11.36
C SER A 70 23.29 6.51 9.85
N ALA A 71 23.41 7.65 9.17
CA ALA A 71 23.69 7.69 7.73
C ALA A 71 25.09 7.13 7.40
N GLU A 72 26.07 7.36 8.27
CA GLU A 72 27.43 6.84 8.13
C GLU A 72 27.43 5.30 8.16
N GLU A 73 26.69 4.69 9.10
CA GLU A 73 26.55 3.23 9.19
C GLU A 73 25.90 2.65 7.93
N VAL A 74 24.83 3.28 7.43
CA VAL A 74 24.18 2.91 6.17
C VAL A 74 25.17 2.96 5.00
N LEU A 75 25.95 4.04 4.90
CA LEU A 75 26.95 4.20 3.83
C LEU A 75 28.07 3.16 3.93
N GLN A 76 28.53 2.80 5.13
CA GLN A 76 29.54 1.77 5.32
C GLN A 76 29.01 0.39 4.91
N ARG A 77 27.80 0.02 5.33
CA ARG A 77 27.15 -1.24 4.94
C ARG A 77 26.95 -1.36 3.43
N ILE A 78 26.49 -0.29 2.79
CA ILE A 78 26.34 -0.27 1.33
C ILE A 78 27.70 -0.39 0.63
N LYS A 79 28.74 0.28 1.14
CA LYS A 79 30.12 0.15 0.61
C LYS A 79 30.70 -1.24 0.79
N SER A 80 30.33 -1.96 1.85
CA SER A 80 30.70 -3.37 2.04
C SER A 80 29.91 -4.34 1.16
N GLY A 81 29.00 -3.84 0.31
CA GLY A 81 28.21 -4.64 -0.62
C GLY A 81 26.90 -5.19 -0.02
N GLU A 82 26.50 -4.73 1.17
CA GLU A 82 25.25 -5.14 1.79
C GLU A 82 24.06 -4.46 1.09
N SER A 83 23.06 -5.27 0.72
CA SER A 83 21.80 -4.77 0.15
C SER A 83 20.80 -4.48 1.27
N LEU A 84 20.70 -3.21 1.67
CA LEU A 84 19.71 -2.78 2.66
C LEU A 84 18.32 -2.66 2.02
N GLU A 85 17.33 -3.38 2.56
CA GLU A 85 15.95 -3.33 2.08
C GLU A 85 15.40 -1.89 2.13
N GLY A 86 14.73 -1.46 1.06
CA GLY A 86 14.17 -0.11 0.98
C GLY A 86 15.16 1.03 0.69
N SER A 87 16.48 0.76 0.71
CA SER A 87 17.52 1.77 0.45
C SER A 87 17.35 2.51 -0.87
N PHE A 88 17.02 1.81 -1.95
CA PHE A 88 16.77 2.41 -3.26
C PHE A 88 15.62 3.43 -3.22
N GLN A 89 14.52 3.08 -2.55
CA GLN A 89 13.36 3.96 -2.44
C GLN A 89 13.68 5.17 -1.54
N VAL A 90 14.47 4.98 -0.48
CA VAL A 90 14.94 6.07 0.39
C VAL A 90 15.82 7.04 -0.36
N ILE A 91 16.82 6.56 -1.12
CA ILE A 91 17.70 7.40 -1.95
C ILE A 91 16.87 8.19 -2.96
N LYS A 92 15.89 7.55 -3.60
CA LYS A 92 14.98 8.23 -4.53
C LYS A 92 14.14 9.32 -3.87
N CYS A 93 13.64 9.08 -2.66
CA CYS A 93 12.91 10.08 -1.88
C CYS A 93 13.81 11.27 -1.49
N LEU A 94 15.04 11.00 -1.04
CA LEU A 94 16.01 12.04 -0.69
C LEU A 94 16.42 12.89 -1.90
N GLY A 95 16.66 12.24 -3.04
CA GLY A 95 17.04 12.93 -4.29
C GLY A 95 15.93 13.81 -4.87
N ARG A 96 14.67 13.61 -4.48
CA ARG A 96 13.51 14.40 -4.92
C ARG A 96 12.84 15.17 -3.77
N ARG A 97 13.53 15.35 -2.64
CA ARG A 97 12.96 16.01 -1.47
C ARG A 97 12.69 17.50 -1.76
N PRO A 98 11.43 17.95 -1.78
CA PRO A 98 11.13 19.36 -1.99
C PRO A 98 11.52 20.18 -0.75
N ARG A 99 11.95 21.43 -0.97
CA ARG A 99 12.29 22.41 0.08
C ARG A 99 11.30 23.56 0.19
N ASN A 100 10.41 23.71 -0.79
CA ASN A 100 9.37 24.73 -0.82
C ASN A 100 8.19 24.22 -1.66
N TRP A 101 7.05 24.92 -1.57
CA TRP A 101 5.82 24.56 -2.27
C TRP A 101 6.00 24.48 -3.79
N SER A 102 6.75 25.39 -4.39
CA SER A 102 6.97 25.44 -5.84
C SER A 102 7.72 24.22 -6.39
N GLN A 103 8.44 23.47 -5.54
CA GLN A 103 9.08 22.20 -5.95
C GLN A 103 8.13 21.00 -5.87
N CYS A 104 6.97 21.15 -5.24
CA CYS A 104 5.94 20.12 -5.18
C CYS A 104 4.97 20.18 -6.37
N VAL A 105 4.77 21.37 -6.94
CA VAL A 105 3.91 21.65 -8.11
C VAL A 105 4.62 21.25 -9.39
#